data_AF-A0A0R3QEJ1-F1
#
_entry.id   AF-A0A0R3QEJ1-F1
#
_cell.length_a   1.000
_cell.length_b   1.000
_cell.length_c   1.000
_cell.angle_alpha   90.00
_cell.angle_beta   90.00
_cell.angle_gamma   90.00
#
_symmetry.space_group_name_H-M   'P 1'
#
loop_
_entity.id
_entity.type
_entity.pdbx_description
1 polymer ?
#
loop_
_entity_poly.entity_id
_entity_poly.type
_entity_poly.pdbx_seq_one_letter_code
_entity_poly.pdbx_strand_id
1 'polypeptide(L)' 'LRQLKSALERNKVIEIAPAPGSKFDPHQHQAISVVPADQEPNTVVGVLQKGYTIAERVLRPALVTVSAPK' A
#
# COMPACT_ATOMS: atom_id res chain seq x y z
N LEU A 1 -13.97 -26.48 1.64
CA LEU A 1 -13.28 -25.29 1.07
C LEU A 1 -14.14 -24.02 1.00
N ARG A 2 -15.47 -24.04 1.23
CA ARG A 2 -16.34 -22.85 1.12
C ARG A 2 -16.39 -21.95 2.37
N GLN A 3 -16.15 -22.52 3.56
CA GLN A 3 -16.22 -21.80 4.84
C GLN A 3 -15.09 -20.77 5.06
N LEU A 4 -13.89 -21.01 4.49
CA LEU A 4 -12.79 -20.06 4.58
C LEU A 4 -13.07 -18.75 3.83
N LYS A 5 -13.70 -18.81 2.65
CA LYS A 5 -14.07 -17.61 1.89
C LYS A 5 -15.01 -16.69 2.67
N SER A 6 -16.05 -17.25 3.28
CA SER A 6 -16.99 -16.45 4.09
C SER A 6 -16.41 -15.95 5.41
N ALA A 7 -15.31 -16.54 5.92
CA ALA A 7 -14.59 -16.00 7.06
C ALA A 7 -13.71 -14.79 6.66
N LEU A 8 -13.09 -14.84 5.47
CA LEU A 8 -12.35 -13.68 4.95
C LEU A 8 -13.27 -12.52 4.57
N GLU A 9 -14.44 -12.79 3.96
CA GLU A 9 -15.45 -11.75 3.66
C GLU A 9 -15.97 -11.04 4.92
N ARG A 10 -16.11 -11.78 6.03
CA ARG A 10 -16.51 -11.22 7.33
C ARG A 10 -15.51 -10.25 7.94
N ASN A 11 -14.23 -10.38 7.59
CA ASN A 11 -13.18 -9.55 8.15
C ASN A 11 -12.91 -8.27 7.34
N LYS A 12 -13.53 -8.06 6.16
CA LYS A 12 -13.28 -6.88 5.32
C LYS A 12 -11.78 -6.58 5.14
N VAL A 13 -10.98 -7.62 4.86
CA VAL A 13 -9.55 -7.45 4.64
C VAL A 13 -9.33 -6.90 3.24
N ILE A 14 -8.73 -5.72 3.12
CA ILE A 14 -8.43 -5.06 1.84
C ILE A 14 -6.91 -5.03 1.67
N GLU A 15 -6.41 -5.47 0.51
CA GLU A 15 -4.99 -5.36 0.19
C GLU A 15 -4.66 -3.89 -0.15
N ILE A 16 -3.65 -3.34 0.51
CA ILE A 16 -3.06 -2.04 0.17
C ILE A 16 -1.95 -2.29 -0.85
N ALA A 17 -2.26 -2.09 -2.12
CA ALA A 17 -1.33 -2.18 -3.23
C ALA A 17 -1.51 -0.97 -4.16
N PRO A 18 -1.02 0.22 -3.77
CA PRO A 18 -1.08 1.41 -4.63
C PRO A 18 -0.34 1.15 -5.95
N ALA A 19 -0.90 1.61 -7.07
CA ALA A 19 -0.23 1.54 -8.35
C ALA A 19 0.96 2.54 -8.39
N PRO A 20 2.02 2.26 -9.17
CA PRO A 20 3.02 3.27 -9.52
C PRO A 20 2.34 4.53 -10.05
N GLY A 21 2.68 5.70 -9.51
CA GLY A 21 2.01 6.96 -9.83
C GLY A 21 0.91 7.38 -8.84
N SER A 22 0.58 6.54 -7.85
CA SER A 22 -0.42 6.89 -6.82
C SER A 22 0.18 7.79 -5.74
N LYS A 23 -0.63 8.66 -5.12
CA LYS A 23 -0.19 9.46 -3.97
C LYS A 23 0.27 8.58 -2.81
N PHE A 24 1.41 8.94 -2.23
CA PHE A 24 1.86 8.36 -0.98
C PHE A 24 0.95 8.82 0.18
N ASP A 25 0.65 7.89 1.09
CA ASP A 25 -0.23 8.12 2.24
C ASP A 25 0.45 7.51 3.47
N PRO A 26 1.01 8.30 4.39
CA PRO A 26 1.73 7.81 5.56
C PRO A 26 0.92 6.88 6.48
N HIS A 27 -0.42 6.96 6.43
CA HIS A 27 -1.28 6.11 7.26
C HIS A 27 -1.33 4.67 6.74
N GLN A 28 -1.25 4.49 5.42
CA GLN A 28 -1.42 3.19 4.76
C GLN A 28 -0.13 2.68 4.11
N HIS A 29 0.82 3.59 3.88
CA HIS A 29 2.06 3.36 3.15
C HIS A 29 3.26 3.73 4.02
N GLN A 30 4.25 2.86 4.03
CA GLN A 30 5.53 3.08 4.68
C GLN A 30 6.62 3.18 3.61
N ALA A 31 7.17 4.37 3.46
CA ALA A 31 8.26 4.63 2.54
C ALA A 31 9.57 4.04 3.10
N ILE A 32 10.10 3.02 2.44
CA ILE A 32 11.37 2.39 2.84
C ILE A 32 12.58 3.04 2.16
N SER A 33 12.36 3.66 1.01
CA SER A 33 13.39 4.26 0.20
C SER A 33 12.76 5.30 -0.72
N VAL A 34 13.57 6.29 -1.07
CA VAL A 34 13.19 7.36 -1.99
C VAL A 34 14.06 7.21 -3.23
N VAL A 35 13.44 7.07 -4.39
CA VAL A 35 14.16 6.94 -5.66
C VAL A 35 13.91 8.16 -6.54
N PRO A 36 14.94 8.65 -7.26
CA PRO A 36 14.74 9.69 -8.25
C PRO A 36 13.86 9.12 -9.38
N ALA A 37 12.69 9.72 -9.59
CA ALA A 37 11.76 9.32 -10.63
C ALA A 37 11.17 10.58 -11.29
N ASP A 38 10.79 10.49 -12.57
CA ASP A 38 10.15 11.59 -13.30
C ASP A 38 8.68 11.83 -12.88
N GLN A 39 8.24 11.20 -11.79
CA GLN A 39 6.90 11.34 -11.23
C GLN A 39 6.87 12.49 -10.21
N GLU A 40 5.68 13.03 -9.92
CA GLU A 40 5.53 14.10 -8.93
C GLU A 40 6.14 13.71 -7.57
N PRO A 41 6.74 14.63 -6.82
CA PRO A 41 7.25 14.35 -5.48
C PRO A 41 6.12 13.85 -4.56
N ASN A 42 6.44 12.91 -3.67
CA ASN A 42 5.47 12.20 -2.80
C ASN A 42 4.53 11.23 -3.54
N THR A 43 5.01 10.63 -4.63
CA THR A 43 4.27 9.62 -5.39
C THR A 43 4.89 8.25 -5.16
N VAL A 44 4.06 7.21 -5.09
CA VAL A 44 4.50 5.82 -5.01
C VAL A 44 5.11 5.43 -6.36
N VAL A 45 6.41 5.15 -6.39
CA VAL A 45 7.11 4.64 -7.58
C VAL A 45 6.89 3.15 -7.73
N GLY A 46 6.79 2.43 -6.62
CA GLY A 46 6.54 1.00 -6.62
C GLY A 46 6.22 0.45 -5.24
N VAL A 47 5.59 -0.71 -5.22
CA VAL A 47 5.26 -1.46 -3.99
C VAL A 47 6.25 -2.60 -3.87
N LEU A 48 7.10 -2.55 -2.83
CA LEU A 48 8.00 -3.66 -2.53
C LEU A 48 7.25 -4.78 -1.80
N GLN A 49 6.29 -4.41 -0.95
CA GLN A 49 5.48 -5.35 -0.21
C GLN A 49 4.07 -4.82 -0.01
N LYS A 50 3.07 -5.64 -0.38
CA LYS A 50 1.67 -5.30 -0.19
C LYS A 50 1.34 -5.14 1.30
N GLY A 51 0.57 -4.10 1.62
CA GLY A 51 -0.03 -3.89 2.93
C GLY A 51 -1.42 -4.53 2.99
N TYR A 52 -2.01 -4.53 4.17
CA TYR A 52 -3.36 -5.04 4.40
C TYR A 52 -4.09 -4.17 5.43
N THR A 53 -5.34 -3.82 5.16
CA THR A 53 -6.27 -3.26 6.14
C THR A 53 -7.35 -4.27 6.48
N ILE A 54 -7.94 -4.16 7.67
CA ILE A 54 -9.05 -4.97 8.14
C ILE A 54 -10.11 -4.02 8.72
N ALA A 55 -11.30 -4.00 8.12
CA ALA A 55 -12.42 -3.16 8.57
C ALA A 55 -12.01 -1.70 8.88
N GLU A 56 -11.31 -1.05 7.94
CA GLU A 56 -10.79 0.34 8.04
C GLU A 56 -9.59 0.55 8.97
N ARG A 57 -9.12 -0.50 9.65
CA ARG A 57 -7.89 -0.45 10.45
C ARG A 57 -6.71 -1.02 9.67
N VAL A 58 -5.59 -0.31 9.65
CA VAL A 58 -4.37 -0.81 9.01
C VAL A 58 -3.79 -1.94 9.86
N LEU A 59 -3.78 -3.16 9.30
CA LEU A 59 -3.19 -4.32 9.94
C LEU A 59 -1.68 -4.33 9.70
N ARG A 60 -1.28 -3.98 8.47
CA ARG A 60 0.11 -3.85 8.07
C ARG A 60 0.24 -2.79 6.97
N PRO A 61 1.10 -1.77 7.14
CA PRO A 61 1.33 -0.79 6.09
C PRO A 61 2.01 -1.45 4.88
N ALA A 62 1.72 -0.93 3.68
CA ALA A 62 2.42 -1.36 2.48
C ALA A 62 3.82 -0.74 2.44
N LEU A 63 4.83 -1.55 2.16
CA LEU A 63 6.19 -1.04 1.96
C LEU A 63 6.30 -0.56 0.52
N VAL A 64 6.48 0.74 0.37
CA VAL A 64 6.55 1.40 -0.93
C VAL A 64 7.82 2.20 -1.06
N THR A 65 8.21 2.42 -2.30
CA THR A 65 9.28 3.36 -2.65
C THR A 65 8.62 4.62 -3.17
N VAL A 66 9.04 5.78 -2.70
CA VAL A 66 8.48 7.08 -3.10
C VAL A 66 9.42 7.83 -4.04
N SER A 67 8.87 8.71 -4.86
CA SER A 67 9.63 9.57 -5.77
C SER A 67 10.26 10.74 -5.02
N ALA A 68 11.56 10.94 -5.23
CA ALA A 68 12.22 12.20 -4.90
C ALA A 68 12.06 13.19 -6.08
N PRO A 69 11.82 14.48 -5.80
CA PRO A 69 12.04 15.51 -6.80
C PRO A 69 13.52 15.50 -7.18
N LYS A 70 13.78 15.63 -8.48
CA LYS A 70 15.14 15.65 -9.04
C LYS A 70 15.80 17.00 -8.81
#